data_AF-A0A6I4ZNA3-F1
#
_entry.id   AF-A0A6I4ZNA3-F1
#
_cell.length_a   1.000
_cell.length_b   1.000
_cell.length_c   1.000
_cell.angle_alpha   90.00
_cell.angle_beta   90.00
_cell.angle_gamma   90.00
#
_symmetry.space_group_name_H-M   'P 1'
#
loop_
_entity.id
_entity.type
_entity.pdbx_description
1 polymer ?
#
loop_
_entity_poly.entity_id
_entity_poly.type
_entity_poly.pdbx_seq_one_letter_code
_entity_poly.pdbx_strand_id
1 'polypeptide(L)'
;MYRTPDNAFTSALAINFPSPEAIGEPTPLSVEGTPFTSLHYFTDLNADIKERIATIPRFDLDTGLGGVATFVMIAGGGEEYFEPSSLVWTATFMHELFHRHQIVQFRGFFTGQDFENYPFTAENIALAILEDRALREAITTGDAGIRETAARRFAALRMARLDADSRVAHDNDQERIEGTARYLEHRMAGDDTRFFHHAGNYEWGLFGDPQQRQEMQVPVKQYFGFIRFYASGAAVLRTLDLLGVAGVAESVQGGKSPAAVLIEHLGVTGADVSQLVADARAAYDQDDTLMAAAEQAATAAASEESVFGDSAGGVVGEPIVLTDEQVQCLKDHGVRVTGSGTVIPSEVHEECIGSGE
;
A
#
# COMPACT_ATOMS: atom_id res chain seq x y z
N MET A 1 -17.15 -6.71 -16.58
CA MET A 1 -18.55 -6.26 -16.43
C MET A 1 -19.29 -6.26 -17.78
N TYR A 2 -20.61 -6.53 -17.78
CA TYR A 2 -21.52 -6.07 -18.84
C TYR A 2 -21.98 -4.66 -18.46
N ARG A 3 -21.89 -3.67 -19.35
CA ARG A 3 -22.35 -2.30 -19.06
C ARG A 3 -23.82 -2.25 -18.66
N THR A 4 -24.15 -1.59 -17.54
CA THR A 4 -25.32 -0.72 -17.54
C THR A 4 -24.99 0.53 -18.40
N PRO A 5 -25.95 1.21 -19.04
CA PRO A 5 -25.63 2.27 -20.00
C PRO A 5 -24.98 3.55 -19.42
N ASP A 6 -24.82 3.63 -18.10
CA ASP A 6 -24.79 4.85 -17.30
C ASP A 6 -23.70 4.92 -16.21
N ASN A 7 -22.91 3.85 -15.99
CA ASN A 7 -21.78 3.82 -15.03
C ASN A 7 -22.12 4.18 -13.57
N ALA A 8 -23.35 3.97 -13.11
CA ALA A 8 -23.78 4.39 -11.76
C ALA A 8 -23.32 3.44 -10.63
N PHE A 9 -22.69 3.99 -9.59
CA PHE A 9 -22.56 3.31 -8.30
C PHE A 9 -23.86 3.38 -7.52
N THR A 10 -24.31 2.24 -6.97
CA THR A 10 -25.59 2.15 -6.24
C THR A 10 -25.44 1.90 -4.75
N SER A 11 -24.41 1.20 -4.28
CA SER A 11 -24.43 0.52 -2.97
C SER A 11 -23.13 0.60 -2.16
N ALA A 12 -23.25 0.43 -0.84
CA ALA A 12 -22.25 0.86 0.16
C ALA A 12 -22.36 0.15 1.52
N LEU A 13 -21.29 0.14 2.32
CA LEU A 13 -21.35 -0.13 3.78
C LEU A 13 -20.55 0.90 4.56
N ALA A 14 -21.11 1.42 5.66
CA ALA A 14 -20.44 2.28 6.61
C ALA A 14 -20.43 1.67 8.02
N ILE A 15 -19.29 1.70 8.70
CA ILE A 15 -19.06 1.21 10.06
C ILE A 15 -18.69 2.37 10.97
N ASN A 16 -19.31 2.43 12.15
CA ASN A 16 -19.15 3.47 13.18
C ASN A 16 -19.48 4.90 12.73
N PHE A 17 -20.04 5.07 11.53
CA PHE A 17 -20.25 6.37 10.91
C PHE A 17 -21.39 7.16 11.59
N PRO A 18 -21.22 8.45 11.91
CA PRO A 18 -22.12 9.20 12.80
C PRO A 18 -23.36 9.80 12.13
N SER A 19 -23.39 9.95 10.81
CA SER A 19 -24.59 10.31 10.04
C SER A 19 -24.59 9.56 8.70
N PRO A 20 -24.97 8.28 8.68
CA PRO A 20 -25.00 7.49 7.46
C PRO A 20 -25.91 8.10 6.38
N GLU A 21 -26.96 8.83 6.76
CA GLU A 21 -27.89 9.53 5.87
C GLU A 21 -27.20 10.52 4.91
N ALA A 22 -26.00 11.01 5.26
CA ALA A 22 -25.20 11.87 4.39
C ALA A 22 -24.55 11.14 3.19
N ILE A 23 -24.65 9.80 3.13
CA ILE A 23 -24.10 8.95 2.06
C ILE A 23 -25.21 8.50 1.07
N GLY A 24 -26.43 8.28 1.57
CA GLY A 24 -27.55 7.69 0.83
C GLY A 24 -28.68 7.26 1.77
N GLU A 25 -29.47 6.26 1.39
CA GLU A 25 -30.50 5.67 2.27
C GLU A 25 -29.96 4.44 3.05
N PRO A 26 -29.73 4.54 4.38
CA PRO A 26 -29.13 3.45 5.15
C PRO A 26 -30.13 2.41 5.66
N THR A 27 -29.82 1.14 5.42
CA THR A 27 -30.35 -0.02 6.13
C THR A 27 -29.37 -0.40 7.25
N PRO A 28 -29.71 -0.25 8.55
CA PRO A 28 -28.85 -0.68 9.64
C PRO A 28 -28.71 -2.21 9.67
N LEU A 29 -27.50 -2.70 9.93
CA LEU A 29 -27.18 -4.11 10.17
C LEU A 29 -26.88 -4.34 11.66
N SER A 30 -26.86 -5.60 12.10
CA SER A 30 -26.49 -5.93 13.48
C SER A 30 -24.99 -5.75 13.72
N VAL A 31 -24.65 -5.17 14.88
CA VAL A 31 -23.29 -5.08 15.43
C VAL A 31 -23.07 -6.03 16.62
N GLU A 32 -24.04 -6.90 16.93
CA GLU A 32 -23.97 -7.84 18.05
C GLU A 32 -22.75 -8.76 17.94
N GLY A 33 -21.94 -8.84 18.99
CA GLY A 33 -20.69 -9.61 19.01
C GLY A 33 -19.50 -8.95 18.29
N THR A 34 -19.64 -7.71 17.80
CA THR A 34 -18.58 -6.95 17.13
C THR A 34 -18.10 -5.76 17.98
N PRO A 35 -16.91 -5.18 17.72
CA PRO A 35 -16.47 -3.94 18.38
C PRO A 35 -17.10 -2.67 17.79
N PHE A 36 -18.12 -2.78 16.92
CA PHE A 36 -18.68 -1.66 16.17
C PHE A 36 -19.86 -1.01 16.90
N THR A 37 -19.92 0.32 16.86
CA THR A 37 -21.03 1.13 17.41
C THR A 37 -22.16 1.32 16.42
N SER A 38 -21.89 1.26 15.11
CA SER A 38 -22.90 1.29 14.06
C SER A 38 -22.44 0.51 12.82
N LEU A 39 -23.40 0.03 12.02
CA LEU A 39 -23.16 -0.68 10.77
C LEU A 39 -24.35 -0.45 9.84
N HIS A 40 -24.12 0.10 8.65
CA HIS A 40 -25.18 0.54 7.74
C HIS A 40 -24.87 0.14 6.30
N TYR A 41 -25.80 -0.57 5.66
CA TYR A 41 -25.76 -0.94 4.24
C TYR A 41 -26.68 -0.04 3.42
N PHE A 42 -26.25 0.42 2.26
CA PHE A 42 -27.04 1.27 1.38
C PHE A 42 -27.27 0.58 0.06
N THR A 43 -28.50 0.65 -0.45
CA THR A 43 -28.88 0.20 -1.80
C THR A 43 -29.05 1.36 -2.79
N ASP A 44 -29.07 2.61 -2.31
CA ASP A 44 -28.95 3.79 -3.15
C ASP A 44 -28.09 4.88 -2.49
N LEU A 45 -27.03 5.31 -3.18
CA LEU A 45 -26.21 6.46 -2.84
C LEU A 45 -26.93 7.77 -3.22
N ASN A 46 -26.67 8.87 -2.50
CA ASN A 46 -27.22 10.17 -2.88
C ASN A 46 -26.57 10.74 -4.16
N ALA A 47 -27.20 11.78 -4.73
CA ALA A 47 -26.78 12.35 -6.02
C ALA A 47 -25.36 12.95 -5.97
N ASP A 48 -25.06 13.73 -4.92
CA ASP A 48 -23.77 14.41 -4.73
C ASP A 48 -22.60 13.42 -4.66
N ILE A 49 -22.77 12.28 -3.96
CA ILE A 49 -21.76 11.21 -3.89
C ILE A 49 -21.59 10.54 -5.26
N LYS A 50 -22.69 10.25 -5.97
CA LYS A 50 -22.65 9.68 -7.34
C LYS A 50 -21.94 10.62 -8.32
N GLU A 51 -22.21 11.93 -8.27
CA GLU A 51 -21.55 12.93 -9.12
C GLU A 51 -20.05 13.02 -8.81
N ARG A 52 -19.66 13.08 -7.53
CA ARG A 52 -18.24 13.06 -7.13
C ARG A 52 -17.51 11.85 -7.71
N ILE A 53 -18.05 10.64 -7.50
CA ILE A 53 -17.44 9.39 -8.00
C ILE A 53 -17.34 9.40 -9.54
N ALA A 54 -18.34 9.95 -10.24
CA ALA A 54 -18.34 10.04 -11.70
C ALA A 54 -17.27 10.99 -12.28
N THR A 55 -16.64 11.86 -11.48
CA THR A 55 -15.50 12.69 -11.91
C THR A 55 -14.14 11.98 -11.79
N ILE A 56 -14.07 10.82 -11.11
CA ILE A 56 -12.83 10.06 -10.91
C ILE A 56 -12.41 9.36 -12.23
N PRO A 57 -11.21 9.63 -12.79
CA PRO A 57 -10.86 9.11 -14.11
C PRO A 57 -10.55 7.59 -14.14
N ARG A 58 -11.45 6.81 -14.76
CA ARG A 58 -11.26 5.42 -15.26
C ARG A 58 -10.77 4.36 -14.25
N PHE A 59 -11.67 3.79 -13.46
CA PHE A 59 -11.47 2.46 -12.86
C PHE A 59 -12.74 1.59 -12.98
N ASP A 60 -12.59 0.37 -13.54
CA ASP A 60 -13.67 -0.59 -13.75
C ASP A 60 -13.74 -1.59 -12.58
N LEU A 61 -14.76 -1.46 -11.72
CA LEU A 61 -14.93 -2.31 -10.52
C LEU A 61 -16.00 -3.40 -10.72
N ASP A 62 -15.83 -4.56 -10.10
CA ASP A 62 -16.86 -5.63 -10.04
C ASP A 62 -16.69 -6.48 -8.76
N THR A 63 -17.82 -6.89 -8.18
CA THR A 63 -18.10 -8.00 -7.22
C THR A 63 -18.92 -7.56 -6.02
N GLY A 64 -19.58 -8.54 -5.38
CA GLY A 64 -20.45 -8.30 -4.24
C GLY A 64 -20.21 -9.20 -3.03
N LEU A 65 -20.46 -8.63 -1.86
CA LEU A 65 -20.68 -9.39 -0.62
C LEU A 65 -22.08 -9.98 -0.67
N GLY A 66 -22.20 -11.31 -0.53
CA GLY A 66 -23.50 -12.01 -0.56
C GLY A 66 -24.27 -11.89 -1.88
N GLY A 67 -23.63 -11.43 -2.97
CA GLY A 67 -24.26 -11.19 -4.26
C GLY A 67 -24.66 -9.74 -4.56
N VAL A 68 -24.31 -8.78 -3.69
CA VAL A 68 -24.55 -7.33 -3.94
C VAL A 68 -23.26 -6.52 -3.71
N ALA A 69 -23.00 -5.52 -4.55
CA ALA A 69 -21.81 -4.68 -4.46
C ALA A 69 -21.79 -3.89 -3.13
N THR A 70 -20.64 -3.90 -2.45
CA THR A 70 -20.50 -3.38 -1.09
C THR A 70 -19.05 -3.01 -0.77
N PHE A 71 -18.73 -1.72 -0.66
CA PHE A 71 -17.49 -1.26 0.01
C PHE A 71 -17.65 -1.30 1.54
N VAL A 72 -16.60 -0.98 2.31
CA VAL A 72 -16.67 -0.87 3.77
C VAL A 72 -15.86 0.35 4.24
N MET A 73 -16.50 1.34 4.86
CA MET A 73 -15.81 2.46 5.55
C MET A 73 -15.71 2.16 7.06
N ILE A 74 -14.57 2.43 7.71
CA ILE A 74 -14.45 2.39 9.18
C ILE A 74 -14.13 3.80 9.69
N ALA A 75 -15.06 4.42 10.43
CA ALA A 75 -14.87 5.75 11.02
C ALA A 75 -14.96 5.68 12.55
N GLY A 76 -13.88 5.28 13.22
CA GLY A 76 -13.88 5.01 14.66
C GLY A 76 -12.94 5.91 15.47
N GLY A 77 -13.50 6.83 16.27
CA GLY A 77 -12.82 7.36 17.46
C GLY A 77 -12.62 8.88 17.53
N GLY A 78 -13.66 9.61 17.99
CA GLY A 78 -13.53 10.86 18.76
C GLY A 78 -13.04 12.15 18.07
N GLU A 79 -12.17 12.08 17.06
CA GLU A 79 -11.45 13.23 16.52
C GLU A 79 -11.82 13.53 15.04
N GLU A 80 -11.69 14.79 14.64
CA GLU A 80 -12.46 15.54 13.61
C GLU A 80 -12.53 15.01 12.15
N TYR A 81 -11.98 13.84 11.82
CA TYR A 81 -11.47 13.55 10.47
C TYR A 81 -12.48 13.24 9.35
N PHE A 82 -13.76 13.03 9.63
CA PHE A 82 -14.70 12.46 8.64
C PHE A 82 -16.05 13.18 8.51
N GLU A 83 -16.03 14.50 8.26
CA GLU A 83 -17.20 15.16 7.66
C GLU A 83 -17.42 14.63 6.22
N PRO A 84 -18.59 14.06 5.88
CA PRO A 84 -18.85 13.47 4.56
C PRO A 84 -18.81 14.45 3.39
N SER A 85 -18.89 15.76 3.65
CA SER A 85 -18.71 16.79 2.61
C SER A 85 -17.24 16.94 2.17
N SER A 86 -16.29 16.52 3.01
CA SER A 86 -14.87 16.87 2.90
C SER A 86 -14.11 16.11 1.83
N LEU A 87 -13.00 16.70 1.35
CA LEU A 87 -12.10 16.06 0.40
C LEU A 87 -11.28 14.92 1.05
N VAL A 88 -11.01 15.02 2.36
CA VAL A 88 -10.39 13.94 3.17
C VAL A 88 -11.28 12.70 3.18
N TRP A 89 -12.57 12.86 3.53
CA TRP A 89 -13.54 11.77 3.48
C TRP A 89 -13.63 11.17 2.08
N THR A 90 -13.68 12.02 1.04
CA THR A 90 -13.82 11.56 -0.36
C THR A 90 -12.58 10.77 -0.83
N ALA A 91 -11.39 11.14 -0.36
CA ALA A 91 -10.15 10.45 -0.66
C ALA A 91 -10.07 9.08 0.04
N THR A 92 -10.29 9.03 1.36
CA THR A 92 -10.29 7.76 2.13
C THR A 92 -11.38 6.81 1.64
N PHE A 93 -12.56 7.33 1.27
CA PHE A 93 -13.63 6.56 0.64
C PHE A 93 -13.16 5.87 -0.65
N MET A 94 -12.46 6.60 -1.52
CA MET A 94 -11.92 6.05 -2.77
C MET A 94 -10.76 5.07 -2.51
N HIS A 95 -9.93 5.32 -1.50
CA HIS A 95 -8.84 4.42 -1.08
C HIS A 95 -9.39 3.04 -0.70
N GLU A 96 -10.36 2.99 0.23
CA GLU A 96 -11.05 1.76 0.64
C GLU A 96 -11.83 1.10 -0.51
N LEU A 97 -12.45 1.89 -1.39
CA LEU A 97 -13.11 1.39 -2.59
C LEU A 97 -12.09 0.77 -3.57
N PHE A 98 -10.87 1.29 -3.64
CA PHE A 98 -9.82 0.72 -4.49
C PHE A 98 -9.25 -0.59 -3.93
N HIS A 99 -9.19 -0.79 -2.61
CA HIS A 99 -8.90 -2.12 -2.07
C HIS A 99 -9.94 -3.17 -2.50
N ARG A 100 -11.21 -2.77 -2.69
CA ARG A 100 -12.24 -3.66 -3.28
C ARG A 100 -12.00 -3.95 -4.76
N HIS A 101 -11.41 -3.03 -5.54
CA HIS A 101 -10.92 -3.31 -6.90
C HIS A 101 -9.84 -4.40 -6.88
N GLN A 102 -8.84 -4.20 -6.02
CA GLN A 102 -7.64 -5.02 -5.96
C GLN A 102 -7.96 -6.48 -5.63
N ILE A 103 -8.78 -6.72 -4.59
CA ILE A 103 -9.22 -8.05 -4.14
C ILE A 103 -9.77 -8.94 -5.27
N VAL A 104 -10.19 -8.35 -6.38
CA VAL A 104 -10.87 -9.02 -7.50
C VAL A 104 -10.05 -9.01 -8.78
N GLN A 105 -9.50 -7.85 -9.15
CA GLN A 105 -8.89 -7.63 -10.45
C GLN A 105 -7.36 -7.79 -10.43
N PHE A 106 -6.72 -7.69 -9.26
CA PHE A 106 -5.28 -7.87 -9.14
C PHE A 106 -4.97 -9.36 -8.95
N ARG A 107 -3.94 -9.83 -9.67
CA ARG A 107 -3.39 -11.18 -9.53
C ARG A 107 -2.22 -11.20 -8.54
N GLY A 108 -1.95 -12.38 -7.98
CA GLY A 108 -0.88 -12.58 -7.00
C GLY A 108 -1.40 -12.59 -5.57
N PHE A 109 -0.48 -12.70 -4.62
CA PHE A 109 -0.78 -12.75 -3.19
C PHE A 109 -0.87 -11.34 -2.59
N PHE A 110 -1.74 -11.18 -1.60
CA PHE A 110 -1.83 -9.98 -0.77
C PHE A 110 -1.18 -10.32 0.57
N THR A 111 0.07 -9.91 0.77
CA THR A 111 0.70 -9.98 2.09
C THR A 111 -0.02 -9.06 3.08
N GLY A 112 -0.22 -9.54 4.31
CA GLY A 112 -0.58 -8.66 5.42
C GLY A 112 0.58 -7.74 5.81
N GLN A 113 0.31 -6.72 6.61
CA GLN A 113 1.34 -5.83 7.17
C GLN A 113 2.35 -6.64 8.00
N ASP A 114 3.65 -6.46 7.76
CA ASP A 114 4.70 -7.18 8.49
C ASP A 114 5.64 -6.22 9.22
N PHE A 115 5.17 -5.69 10.35
CA PHE A 115 5.91 -4.77 11.20
C PHE A 115 7.09 -5.41 11.95
N GLU A 116 7.11 -6.73 12.11
CA GLU A 116 8.02 -7.40 13.04
C GLU A 116 9.14 -8.17 12.32
N ASN A 117 8.87 -8.77 11.15
CA ASN A 117 9.88 -9.47 10.37
C ASN A 117 10.54 -8.58 9.31
N TYR A 118 10.08 -7.35 9.09
CA TYR A 118 10.73 -6.41 8.16
C TYR A 118 12.23 -6.20 8.52
N PRO A 119 13.14 -6.12 7.53
CA PRO A 119 14.58 -6.07 7.78
C PRO A 119 15.05 -4.69 8.28
N PHE A 120 14.93 -4.40 9.58
CA PHE A 120 15.40 -3.14 10.19
C PHE A 120 16.93 -3.01 10.34
N THR A 121 17.72 -3.51 9.38
CA THR A 121 19.18 -3.29 9.36
C THR A 121 19.50 -1.85 8.97
N ALA A 122 20.64 -1.32 9.43
CA ALA A 122 21.07 0.04 9.09
C ALA A 122 21.28 0.18 7.57
N GLU A 123 21.78 -0.86 6.92
CA GLU A 123 21.99 -0.93 5.48
C GLU A 123 20.67 -0.84 4.70
N ASN A 124 19.64 -1.62 5.09
CA ASN A 124 18.33 -1.58 4.45
C ASN A 124 17.64 -0.22 4.67
N ILE A 125 17.70 0.31 5.90
CA ILE A 125 17.13 1.62 6.23
C ILE A 125 17.81 2.74 5.43
N ALA A 126 19.14 2.74 5.35
CA ALA A 126 19.89 3.71 4.54
C ALA A 126 19.53 3.61 3.05
N LEU A 127 19.42 2.41 2.49
CA LEU A 127 19.02 2.22 1.09
C LEU A 127 17.57 2.65 0.83
N ALA A 128 16.64 2.40 1.76
CA ALA A 128 15.25 2.86 1.67
C ALA A 128 15.13 4.40 1.75
N ILE A 129 15.97 5.06 2.53
CA ILE A 129 16.03 6.53 2.58
C ILE A 129 16.62 7.10 1.27
N LEU A 130 17.59 6.42 0.65
CA LEU A 130 18.09 6.79 -0.68
C LEU A 130 17.02 6.58 -1.78
N GLU A 131 16.18 5.54 -1.67
CA GLU A 131 15.01 5.38 -2.55
C GLU A 131 14.06 6.58 -2.45
N ASP A 132 13.73 7.01 -1.22
CA ASP A 132 12.83 8.15 -0.98
C ASP A 132 13.42 9.47 -1.51
N ARG A 133 14.74 9.69 -1.35
CA ARG A 133 15.46 10.83 -1.94
C ARG A 133 15.45 10.77 -3.49
N ALA A 134 15.63 9.59 -4.08
CA ALA A 134 15.60 9.39 -5.53
C ALA A 134 14.20 9.60 -6.13
N LEU A 135 13.15 9.04 -5.52
CA LEU A 135 11.76 9.24 -5.93
C LEU A 135 11.34 10.71 -5.83
N ARG A 136 11.74 11.40 -4.76
CA ARG A 136 11.50 12.84 -4.60
C ARG A 136 12.15 13.65 -5.73
N GLU A 137 13.39 13.36 -6.13
CA GLU A 137 14.01 14.03 -7.29
C GLU A 137 13.24 13.74 -8.59
N ALA A 138 12.87 12.48 -8.85
CA ALA A 138 12.19 12.07 -10.09
C ALA A 138 10.82 12.77 -10.30
N ILE A 139 10.02 12.91 -9.23
CA ILE A 139 8.68 13.51 -9.31
C ILE A 139 8.67 15.04 -9.25
N THR A 140 9.65 15.67 -8.60
CA THR A 140 9.72 17.13 -8.45
C THR A 140 10.53 17.83 -9.54
N THR A 141 11.49 17.14 -10.17
CA THR A 141 12.31 17.76 -11.22
C THR A 141 11.51 18.07 -12.49
N GLY A 142 11.76 19.24 -13.08
CA GLY A 142 11.24 19.62 -14.39
C GLY A 142 12.02 18.99 -15.57
N ASP A 143 13.24 18.51 -15.34
CA ASP A 143 14.12 17.97 -16.39
C ASP A 143 13.96 16.46 -16.57
N ALA A 144 13.73 16.03 -17.82
CA ALA A 144 13.48 14.62 -18.14
C ALA A 144 14.71 13.71 -17.97
N GLY A 145 15.92 14.21 -18.20
CA GLY A 145 17.16 13.45 -18.02
C GLY A 145 17.52 13.28 -16.55
N ILE A 146 17.30 14.32 -15.73
CA ILE A 146 17.39 14.22 -14.27
C ILE A 146 16.35 13.21 -13.75
N ARG A 147 15.11 13.26 -14.26
CA ARG A 147 14.05 12.31 -13.88
C ARG A 147 14.42 10.86 -14.19
N GLU A 148 14.87 10.56 -15.41
CA GLU A 148 15.29 9.19 -15.76
C GLU A 148 16.47 8.75 -14.87
N THR A 149 17.46 9.62 -14.64
CA THR A 149 18.61 9.31 -13.79
C THR A 149 18.19 8.98 -12.35
N ALA A 150 17.29 9.79 -11.76
CA ALA A 150 16.75 9.57 -10.43
C ALA A 150 15.91 8.28 -10.34
N ALA A 151 15.07 8.01 -11.35
CA ALA A 151 14.28 6.78 -11.43
C ALA A 151 15.16 5.53 -11.57
N ARG A 152 16.29 5.62 -12.30
CA ARG A 152 17.28 4.53 -12.42
C ARG A 152 18.04 4.29 -11.12
N ARG A 153 18.36 5.34 -10.36
CA ARG A 153 18.90 5.22 -8.99
C ARG A 153 17.92 4.49 -8.07
N PHE A 154 16.64 4.87 -8.05
CA PHE A 154 15.60 4.15 -7.29
C PHE A 154 15.53 2.66 -7.68
N ALA A 155 15.47 2.35 -8.99
CA ALA A 155 15.43 0.99 -9.50
C ALA A 155 16.64 0.15 -9.01
N ALA A 156 17.85 0.70 -9.09
CA ALA A 156 19.06 0.04 -8.61
C ALA A 156 19.10 -0.15 -7.09
N LEU A 157 18.63 0.83 -6.32
CA LEU A 157 18.53 0.74 -4.86
C LEU A 157 17.54 -0.37 -4.44
N ARG A 158 16.37 -0.43 -5.07
CA ARG A 158 15.38 -1.51 -4.84
C ARG A 158 15.94 -2.88 -5.18
N MET A 159 16.66 -3.01 -6.31
CA MET A 159 17.34 -4.26 -6.68
C MET A 159 18.42 -4.66 -5.66
N ALA A 160 19.25 -3.71 -5.21
CA ALA A 160 20.28 -3.98 -4.20
C ALA A 160 19.70 -4.41 -2.84
N ARG A 161 18.56 -3.83 -2.43
CA ARG A 161 17.86 -4.23 -1.20
C ARG A 161 17.26 -5.64 -1.31
N LEU A 162 16.64 -5.98 -2.44
CA LEU A 162 16.06 -7.31 -2.69
C LEU A 162 17.12 -8.42 -2.81
N ASP A 163 18.31 -8.11 -3.33
CA ASP A 163 19.46 -9.02 -3.39
C ASP A 163 20.08 -9.27 -2.00
N ALA A 164 20.07 -8.23 -1.13
CA ALA A 164 20.56 -8.32 0.25
C ALA A 164 19.57 -8.98 1.22
N ASP A 165 18.26 -8.74 1.07
CA ASP A 165 17.22 -9.34 1.91
C ASP A 165 15.90 -9.50 1.15
N SER A 166 15.46 -10.76 0.96
CA SER A 166 14.25 -11.09 0.21
C SER A 166 12.96 -10.55 0.84
N ARG A 167 12.96 -10.22 2.14
CA ARG A 167 11.80 -9.66 2.86
C ARG A 167 11.43 -8.25 2.39
N VAL A 168 12.34 -7.57 1.69
CA VAL A 168 12.05 -6.32 0.95
C VAL A 168 11.03 -6.53 -0.19
N ALA A 169 10.68 -7.77 -0.53
CA ALA A 169 9.48 -8.06 -1.33
C ALA A 169 8.20 -7.51 -0.68
N HIS A 170 8.16 -7.29 0.64
CA HIS A 170 7.04 -6.64 1.31
C HIS A 170 6.80 -5.20 0.82
N ASP A 171 7.86 -4.40 0.59
CA ASP A 171 7.76 -3.08 -0.07
C ASP A 171 6.98 -3.19 -1.39
N ASN A 172 7.35 -4.17 -2.23
CA ASN A 172 6.76 -4.33 -3.56
C ASN A 172 5.26 -4.64 -3.51
N ASP A 173 4.81 -5.48 -2.57
CA ASP A 173 3.38 -5.80 -2.41
C ASP A 173 2.61 -4.63 -1.79
N GLN A 174 3.12 -4.00 -0.73
CA GLN A 174 2.44 -2.89 -0.07
C GLN A 174 2.38 -1.64 -0.95
N GLU A 175 3.41 -1.35 -1.76
CA GLU A 175 3.36 -0.33 -2.81
C GLU A 175 2.31 -0.66 -3.88
N ARG A 176 2.11 -1.95 -4.21
CA ARG A 176 1.06 -2.41 -5.12
C ARG A 176 -0.34 -2.26 -4.51
N ILE A 177 -0.47 -2.34 -3.18
CA ILE A 177 -1.75 -2.28 -2.44
C ILE A 177 -2.07 -0.85 -1.99
N GLU A 178 -1.33 -0.31 -1.03
CA GLU A 178 -1.56 1.00 -0.42
C GLU A 178 -1.09 2.15 -1.31
N GLY A 179 0.06 1.99 -1.96
CA GLY A 179 0.66 3.01 -2.81
C GLY A 179 -0.13 3.29 -4.10
N THR A 180 -0.76 2.27 -4.69
CA THR A 180 -1.67 2.45 -5.84
C THR A 180 -2.96 3.15 -5.45
N ALA A 181 -3.54 2.82 -4.30
CA ALA A 181 -4.72 3.49 -3.77
C ALA A 181 -4.41 4.97 -3.42
N ARG A 182 -3.28 5.24 -2.75
CA ARG A 182 -2.80 6.59 -2.46
C ARG A 182 -2.54 7.42 -3.72
N TYR A 183 -1.95 6.84 -4.77
CA TYR A 183 -1.79 7.51 -6.06
C TYR A 183 -3.14 8.03 -6.59
N LEU A 184 -4.23 7.27 -6.44
CA LEU A 184 -5.55 7.73 -6.89
C LEU A 184 -6.06 8.93 -6.10
N GLU A 185 -5.81 9.02 -4.79
CA GLU A 185 -6.13 10.25 -4.01
C GLU A 185 -5.48 11.49 -4.63
N HIS A 186 -4.18 11.42 -4.92
CA HIS A 186 -3.44 12.48 -5.59
C HIS A 186 -3.94 12.75 -7.02
N ARG A 187 -4.54 11.78 -7.73
CA ARG A 187 -5.16 12.01 -9.05
C ARG A 187 -6.55 12.63 -8.97
N MET A 188 -7.36 12.25 -7.98
CA MET A 188 -8.72 12.77 -7.75
C MET A 188 -8.69 14.22 -7.28
N ALA A 189 -7.83 14.55 -6.32
CA ALA A 189 -7.76 15.89 -5.75
C ALA A 189 -7.22 16.96 -6.73
N GLY A 190 -6.52 16.54 -7.78
CA GLY A 190 -5.96 17.44 -8.78
C GLY A 190 -5.06 18.50 -8.13
N ASP A 191 -5.24 19.77 -8.53
CA ASP A 191 -4.43 20.89 -8.03
C ASP A 191 -5.01 21.55 -6.74
N ASP A 192 -5.93 20.88 -6.02
CA ASP A 192 -6.53 21.43 -4.79
C ASP A 192 -5.58 21.34 -3.58
N THR A 193 -4.71 22.34 -3.46
CA THR A 193 -3.70 22.48 -2.39
C THR A 193 -4.26 22.56 -0.96
N ARG A 194 -5.58 22.57 -0.78
CA ARG A 194 -6.24 22.49 0.54
C ARG A 194 -6.23 21.06 1.10
N PHE A 195 -5.94 20.06 0.29
CA PHE A 195 -5.90 18.65 0.68
C PHE A 195 -4.47 18.09 0.58
N PHE A 196 -4.07 17.32 1.61
CA PHE A 196 -2.69 16.84 1.79
C PHE A 196 -2.20 15.98 0.62
N HIS A 197 -3.06 15.11 0.09
CA HIS A 197 -2.74 14.28 -1.07
C HIS A 197 -3.25 14.92 -2.38
N HIS A 198 -2.74 16.10 -2.74
CA HIS A 198 -2.99 16.73 -4.04
C HIS A 198 -1.91 16.38 -5.08
N ALA A 199 -2.18 16.58 -6.37
CA ALA A 199 -1.35 16.13 -7.50
C ALA A 199 0.05 16.76 -7.60
N GLY A 200 0.34 17.75 -6.75
CA GLY A 200 1.62 18.46 -6.64
C GLY A 200 2.32 18.25 -5.29
N ASN A 201 1.96 17.21 -4.53
CA ASN A 201 2.54 16.90 -3.21
C ASN A 201 2.83 15.39 -3.04
N TYR A 202 3.20 14.68 -4.12
CA TYR A 202 3.55 13.25 -4.10
C TYR A 202 4.84 12.98 -3.31
N GLU A 203 5.63 14.01 -3.02
CA GLU A 203 6.88 13.96 -2.26
C GLU A 203 6.69 14.05 -0.74
N TRP A 204 5.47 14.32 -0.26
CA TRP A 204 5.16 14.21 1.17
C TRP A 204 4.94 12.75 1.55
N GLY A 205 5.33 12.37 2.77
CA GLY A 205 5.48 10.97 3.15
C GLY A 205 6.79 10.30 2.68
N LEU A 206 7.48 10.83 1.67
CA LEU A 206 8.85 10.41 1.31
C LEU A 206 9.86 11.01 2.30
N PHE A 207 9.94 10.48 3.52
CA PHE A 207 10.81 11.04 4.55
C PHE A 207 12.27 10.62 4.34
N GLY A 208 12.89 11.25 3.35
CA GLY A 208 14.32 11.16 3.04
C GLY A 208 15.26 11.66 4.14
N ASP A 209 14.78 11.89 5.37
CA ASP A 209 15.55 12.29 6.53
C ASP A 209 14.95 11.66 7.81
N PRO A 210 15.69 10.81 8.53
CA PRO A 210 15.28 10.28 9.83
C PRO A 210 14.93 11.34 10.88
N GLN A 211 15.46 12.56 10.78
CA GLN A 211 15.07 13.66 11.69
C GLN A 211 13.61 14.09 11.44
N GLN A 212 13.17 14.21 10.18
CA GLN A 212 11.77 14.50 9.86
C GLN A 212 10.82 13.45 10.46
N ARG A 213 11.21 12.17 10.42
CA ARG A 213 10.47 11.07 11.09
C ARG A 213 10.40 11.25 12.61
N GLN A 214 11.50 11.65 13.26
CA GLN A 214 11.51 11.93 14.71
C GLN A 214 10.59 13.11 15.07
N GLU A 215 10.55 14.16 14.24
CA GLU A 215 9.70 15.34 14.45
C GLU A 215 8.20 15.02 14.40
N MET A 216 7.79 14.01 13.61
CA MET A 216 6.40 13.52 13.56
C MET A 216 6.07 12.41 14.57
N GLN A 217 7.05 11.99 15.40
CA GLN A 217 6.88 10.98 16.45
C GLN A 217 6.41 9.59 15.99
N VAL A 218 6.51 9.27 14.68
CA VAL A 218 6.11 7.97 14.11
C VAL A 218 7.19 6.90 14.37
N PRO A 219 6.89 5.75 14.99
CA PRO A 219 7.86 4.68 15.31
C PRO A 219 8.68 4.12 14.12
N VAL A 220 9.88 3.63 14.47
CA VAL A 220 10.68 2.56 13.82
C VAL A 220 9.89 1.67 12.87
N LYS A 221 9.19 0.72 13.49
CA LYS A 221 8.44 -0.34 12.82
C LYS A 221 7.29 0.21 12.00
N GLN A 222 6.53 1.16 12.56
CA GLN A 222 5.33 1.68 11.90
C GLN A 222 5.64 2.47 10.62
N TYR A 223 6.77 3.18 10.55
CA TYR A 223 7.16 3.88 9.32
C TYR A 223 7.66 2.93 8.23
N PHE A 224 8.74 2.19 8.47
CA PHE A 224 9.35 1.38 7.40
C PHE A 224 8.60 0.06 7.13
N GLY A 225 7.89 -0.49 8.10
CA GLY A 225 7.06 -1.69 7.94
C GLY A 225 5.63 -1.41 7.44
N PHE A 226 5.22 -0.15 7.26
CA PHE A 226 3.92 0.17 6.65
C PHE A 226 3.79 1.56 6.03
N ILE A 227 3.90 2.64 6.83
CA ILE A 227 3.45 3.99 6.41
C ILE A 227 4.21 4.50 5.18
N ARG A 228 5.49 4.14 5.02
CA ARG A 228 6.31 4.50 3.87
C ARG A 228 5.70 4.06 2.53
N PHE A 229 4.99 2.93 2.48
CA PHE A 229 4.53 2.28 1.24
C PHE A 229 3.42 3.07 0.52
N TYR A 230 2.63 3.85 1.26
CA TYR A 230 1.68 4.81 0.71
C TYR A 230 2.36 5.84 -0.21
N ALA A 231 3.41 6.50 0.29
CA ALA A 231 4.08 7.59 -0.41
C ALA A 231 5.04 7.07 -1.50
N SER A 232 5.86 6.07 -1.17
CA SER A 232 6.80 5.46 -2.12
C SER A 232 6.09 4.85 -3.33
N GLY A 233 5.06 4.01 -3.11
CA GLY A 233 4.31 3.42 -4.22
C GLY A 233 3.56 4.45 -5.07
N ALA A 234 3.02 5.51 -4.43
CA ALA A 234 2.39 6.60 -5.17
C ALA A 234 3.40 7.41 -6.00
N ALA A 235 4.60 7.66 -5.46
CA ALA A 235 5.69 8.33 -6.16
C ALA A 235 6.28 7.50 -7.31
N VAL A 236 6.34 6.17 -7.18
CA VAL A 236 6.73 5.27 -8.28
C VAL A 236 5.73 5.34 -9.43
N LEU A 237 4.43 5.29 -9.14
CA LEU A 237 3.37 5.44 -10.16
C LEU A 237 3.39 6.83 -10.80
N ARG A 238 3.63 7.87 -10.01
CA ARG A 238 3.83 9.24 -10.51
C ARG A 238 5.08 9.35 -11.39
N THR A 239 6.13 8.60 -11.09
CA THR A 239 7.34 8.53 -11.93
C THR A 239 7.05 7.83 -13.26
N LEU A 240 6.30 6.72 -13.25
CA LEU A 240 5.83 6.03 -14.46
C LEU A 240 4.95 6.93 -15.35
N ASP A 241 4.01 7.68 -14.77
CA ASP A 241 3.23 8.73 -15.46
C ASP A 241 4.15 9.77 -16.14
N LEU A 242 5.14 10.29 -15.40
CA LEU A 242 6.04 11.36 -15.83
C LEU A 242 7.14 10.89 -16.80
N LEU A 243 7.30 9.58 -16.99
CA LEU A 243 8.10 8.96 -18.05
C LEU A 243 7.22 8.52 -19.25
N GLY A 244 5.89 8.58 -19.14
CA GLY A 244 4.95 8.23 -20.20
C GLY A 244 4.80 6.72 -20.44
N VAL A 245 5.00 5.89 -19.40
CA VAL A 245 4.99 4.42 -19.54
C VAL A 245 3.58 3.92 -19.85
N ALA A 246 3.44 3.18 -20.95
CA ALA A 246 2.18 2.55 -21.35
C ALA A 246 2.00 1.18 -20.67
N GLY A 247 0.75 0.76 -20.45
CA GLY A 247 0.43 -0.57 -19.92
C GLY A 247 0.66 -0.76 -18.41
N VAL A 248 0.85 0.34 -17.66
CA VAL A 248 1.14 0.29 -16.21
C VAL A 248 -0.01 -0.32 -15.43
N ALA A 249 -1.25 0.11 -15.68
CA ALA A 249 -2.42 -0.39 -14.96
C ALA A 249 -2.64 -1.89 -15.20
N GLU A 250 -2.52 -2.33 -16.45
CA GLU A 250 -2.63 -3.73 -16.86
C GLU A 250 -1.50 -4.59 -16.28
N SER A 251 -0.28 -4.04 -16.18
CA SER A 251 0.88 -4.72 -15.58
C SER A 251 0.73 -4.90 -14.07
N VAL A 252 0.22 -3.86 -13.38
CA VAL A 252 0.00 -3.85 -11.93
C VAL A 252 -1.19 -4.75 -11.55
N GLN A 253 -2.30 -4.71 -12.30
CA GLN A 253 -3.40 -5.68 -12.18
C GLN A 253 -2.94 -7.10 -12.53
N GLY A 254 -2.00 -7.25 -13.46
CA GLY A 254 -1.30 -8.50 -13.76
C GLY A 254 -0.45 -9.07 -12.62
N GLY A 255 -0.25 -8.30 -11.53
CA GLY A 255 0.42 -8.71 -10.30
C GLY A 255 1.81 -8.12 -10.07
N LYS A 256 2.38 -7.40 -11.06
CA LYS A 256 3.68 -6.71 -10.88
C LYS A 256 3.53 -5.57 -9.86
N SER A 257 4.57 -5.34 -9.05
CA SER A 257 4.62 -4.10 -8.27
C SER A 257 4.89 -2.89 -9.16
N PRO A 258 4.53 -1.66 -8.76
CA PRO A 258 4.93 -0.45 -9.46
C PRO A 258 6.45 -0.37 -9.68
N ALA A 259 7.24 -0.77 -8.67
CA ALA A 259 8.69 -0.79 -8.75
C ALA A 259 9.21 -1.79 -9.81
N ALA A 260 8.63 -2.98 -9.92
CA ALA A 260 8.98 -3.95 -10.95
C ALA A 260 8.68 -3.43 -12.37
N VAL A 261 7.55 -2.74 -12.57
CA VAL A 261 7.21 -2.10 -13.86
C VAL A 261 8.22 -1.00 -14.21
N LEU A 262 8.69 -0.23 -13.21
CA LEU A 262 9.68 0.82 -13.42
C LEU A 262 11.08 0.25 -13.73
N ILE A 263 11.52 -0.79 -13.02
CA ILE A 263 12.79 -1.50 -13.28
C ILE A 263 12.81 -2.05 -14.71
N GLU A 264 11.73 -2.73 -15.13
CA GLU A 264 11.58 -3.31 -16.48
C GLU A 264 11.55 -2.24 -17.57
N HIS A 265 10.83 -1.12 -17.35
CA HIS A 265 10.78 -0.01 -18.31
C HIS A 265 12.14 0.67 -18.51
N LEU A 266 12.89 0.90 -17.42
CA LEU A 266 14.20 1.55 -17.45
C LEU A 266 15.33 0.62 -17.91
N GLY A 267 15.08 -0.69 -17.99
CA GLY A 267 16.07 -1.69 -18.42
C GLY A 267 17.27 -1.81 -17.49
N VAL A 268 17.13 -1.48 -16.19
CA VAL A 268 18.22 -1.56 -15.21
C VAL A 268 18.57 -3.02 -14.95
N THR A 269 19.84 -3.38 -15.15
CA THR A 269 20.35 -4.74 -14.97
C THR A 269 21.22 -4.86 -13.73
N GLY A 270 21.49 -6.09 -13.28
CA GLY A 270 22.44 -6.34 -12.18
C GLY A 270 23.86 -5.78 -12.41
N ALA A 271 24.25 -5.54 -13.67
CA ALA A 271 25.52 -4.91 -14.00
C ALA A 271 25.54 -3.39 -13.75
N ASP A 272 24.38 -2.73 -13.76
CA ASP A 272 24.23 -1.29 -13.52
C ASP A 272 24.16 -0.97 -12.01
N VAL A 273 23.70 -1.92 -11.19
CA VAL A 273 23.31 -1.69 -9.78
C VAL A 273 24.42 -1.04 -8.97
N SER A 274 25.64 -1.59 -8.96
CA SER A 274 26.73 -1.09 -8.12
C SER A 274 27.12 0.36 -8.45
N GLN A 275 27.06 0.76 -9.73
CA GLN A 275 27.34 2.14 -10.14
C GLN A 275 26.19 3.06 -9.76
N LEU A 276 24.95 2.68 -10.05
CA LEU A 276 23.77 3.51 -9.76
C LEU A 276 23.54 3.71 -8.25
N VAL A 277 23.88 2.72 -7.41
CA VAL A 277 23.87 2.85 -5.94
C VAL A 277 24.99 3.78 -5.45
N ALA A 278 26.19 3.73 -6.05
CA ALA A 278 27.26 4.67 -5.75
C ALA A 278 26.89 6.11 -6.19
N ASP A 279 26.30 6.27 -7.37
CA ASP A 279 25.81 7.55 -7.88
C ASP A 279 24.68 8.12 -7.02
N ALA A 280 23.81 7.27 -6.45
CA ALA A 280 22.77 7.67 -5.52
C ALA A 280 23.36 8.17 -4.18
N ARG A 281 24.36 7.48 -3.63
CA ARG A 281 25.07 7.96 -2.43
C ARG A 281 25.77 9.29 -2.69
N ALA A 282 26.53 9.40 -3.78
CA ALA A 282 27.23 10.62 -4.16
C ALA A 282 26.27 11.81 -4.45
N ALA A 283 25.07 11.55 -4.96
CA ALA A 283 24.06 12.58 -5.19
C ALA A 283 23.34 13.02 -3.91
N TYR A 284 22.98 12.06 -3.04
CA TYR A 284 21.98 12.27 -1.99
C TYR A 284 22.50 12.19 -0.55
N ASP A 285 23.73 11.74 -0.31
CA ASP A 285 24.36 11.56 1.01
C ASP A 285 25.75 12.22 1.05
N GLN A 286 25.80 13.48 0.61
CA GLN A 286 27.03 14.24 0.38
C GLN A 286 27.85 14.50 1.67
N ASP A 287 27.20 14.46 2.83
CA ASP A 287 27.81 14.66 4.15
C ASP A 287 28.24 13.35 4.83
N ASP A 288 28.01 12.17 4.22
CA ASP A 288 28.29 10.83 4.77
C ASP A 288 27.65 10.59 6.15
N THR A 289 26.43 11.10 6.35
CA THR A 289 25.71 11.07 7.64
C THR A 289 24.60 10.02 7.69
N LEU A 290 24.12 9.55 6.53
CA LEU A 290 22.94 8.69 6.47
C LEU A 290 23.14 7.36 7.19
N MET A 291 24.33 6.77 7.15
CA MET A 291 24.57 5.50 7.85
C MET A 291 24.43 5.65 9.37
N ALA A 292 25.03 6.68 9.96
CA ALA A 292 24.90 6.95 11.40
C ALA A 292 23.45 7.26 11.83
N ALA A 293 22.64 7.86 10.93
CA ALA A 293 21.21 8.06 11.17
C ALA A 293 20.40 6.75 11.03
N ALA A 294 20.79 5.87 10.12
CA ALA A 294 20.18 4.55 9.93
C ALA A 294 20.55 3.56 11.05
N GLU A 295 21.76 3.61 11.60
CA GLU A 295 22.17 2.87 12.80
C GLU A 295 21.33 3.23 14.02
N GLN A 296 21.04 4.53 14.21
CA GLN A 296 20.13 5.01 15.26
C GLN A 296 18.69 4.51 15.03
N ALA A 297 18.21 4.50 13.78
CA ALA A 297 16.89 3.99 13.43
C ALA A 297 16.78 2.46 13.63
N ALA A 298 17.80 1.69 13.25
CA ALA A 298 17.88 0.25 13.50
C ALA A 298 17.90 -0.07 15.00
N THR A 299 18.69 0.67 15.77
CA THR A 299 18.77 0.55 17.24
C THR A 299 17.42 0.86 17.89
N ALA A 300 16.72 1.90 17.43
CA ALA A 300 15.39 2.25 17.91
C ALA A 300 14.37 1.16 17.56
N ALA A 301 14.34 0.66 16.32
CA ALA A 301 13.44 -0.43 15.89
C ALA A 301 13.58 -1.69 16.76
N ALA A 302 14.82 -2.05 17.12
CA ALA A 302 15.11 -3.18 18.01
C ALA A 302 14.70 -2.96 19.49
N SER A 303 14.38 -1.72 19.87
CA SER A 303 13.92 -1.34 21.22
C SER A 303 12.42 -1.03 21.29
N GLU A 304 11.73 -0.98 20.16
CA GLU A 304 10.29 -0.72 20.09
C GLU A 304 9.47 -1.99 20.41
N GLU A 305 8.38 -1.79 21.17
CA GLU A 305 7.36 -2.82 21.42
C GLU A 305 6.75 -3.32 20.09
N SER A 306 6.03 -4.44 20.12
CA SER A 306 5.32 -4.87 18.91
C SER A 306 4.18 -3.91 18.57
N VAL A 307 3.97 -3.65 17.28
CA VAL A 307 2.85 -2.80 16.80
C VAL A 307 1.49 -3.40 17.15
N PHE A 308 1.42 -4.71 17.42
CA PHE A 308 0.23 -5.43 17.88
C PHE A 308 0.30 -5.85 19.37
N GLY A 309 1.30 -5.37 20.12
CA GLY A 309 1.58 -5.71 21.52
C GLY A 309 1.99 -7.18 21.75
N ASP A 310 2.15 -7.57 23.03
CA ASP A 310 2.53 -8.94 23.44
C ASP A 310 1.59 -10.05 22.89
N SER A 311 0.39 -9.67 22.44
CA SER A 311 -0.57 -10.52 21.72
C SER A 311 -0.03 -11.12 20.41
N ALA A 312 1.04 -10.56 19.83
CA ALA A 312 1.64 -11.00 18.57
C ALA A 312 2.49 -12.28 18.68
N GLY A 313 2.49 -12.99 19.81
CA GLY A 313 3.26 -14.23 20.03
C GLY A 313 2.90 -15.45 19.16
N GLY A 314 2.08 -15.27 18.12
CA GLY A 314 1.91 -16.25 17.05
C GLY A 314 3.07 -16.12 16.06
N VAL A 315 3.94 -17.13 16.01
CA VAL A 315 5.08 -17.16 15.07
C VAL A 315 4.55 -17.05 13.64
N VAL A 316 4.85 -15.94 12.98
CA VAL A 316 4.72 -15.80 11.54
C VAL A 316 5.81 -16.67 10.92
N GLY A 317 5.45 -17.88 10.51
CA GLY A 317 6.34 -18.75 9.75
C GLY A 317 6.71 -18.11 8.41
N GLU A 318 7.80 -18.54 7.79
CA GLU A 318 8.21 -18.04 6.48
C GLU A 318 7.08 -18.23 5.45
N PRO A 319 6.90 -17.29 4.50
CA PRO A 319 5.79 -17.32 3.54
C PRO A 319 5.95 -18.47 2.52
N ILE A 320 5.47 -19.65 2.91
CA ILE A 320 5.48 -20.86 2.07
C ILE A 320 4.61 -20.72 0.83
N VAL A 321 5.19 -21.04 -0.34
CA VAL A 321 4.46 -21.09 -1.62
C VAL A 321 3.76 -22.43 -1.75
N LEU A 322 2.49 -22.46 -1.36
CA LEU A 322 1.63 -23.65 -1.45
C LEU A 322 1.27 -23.98 -2.92
N THR A 323 1.33 -25.26 -3.30
CA THR A 323 0.77 -25.74 -4.57
C THR A 323 -0.77 -25.79 -4.52
N ASP A 324 -1.43 -25.86 -5.68
CA ASP A 324 -2.90 -26.03 -5.75
C ASP A 324 -3.39 -27.25 -4.95
N GLU A 325 -2.60 -28.34 -4.92
CA GLU A 325 -2.90 -29.56 -4.18
C GLU A 325 -2.82 -29.35 -2.66
N GLN A 326 -1.80 -28.63 -2.17
CA GLN A 326 -1.65 -28.27 -0.76
C GLN A 326 -2.75 -27.27 -0.34
N VAL A 327 -3.05 -26.28 -1.17
CA VAL A 327 -4.15 -25.32 -0.96
C VAL A 327 -5.50 -26.03 -0.89
N GLN A 328 -5.72 -27.09 -1.69
CA GLN A 328 -6.96 -27.86 -1.62
C GLN A 328 -7.02 -28.74 -0.36
N CYS A 329 -5.93 -29.44 -0.01
CA CYS A 329 -5.84 -30.21 1.23
C CYS A 329 -6.20 -29.37 2.47
N LEU A 330 -5.63 -28.16 2.58
CA LEU A 330 -5.96 -27.23 3.67
C LEU A 330 -7.45 -26.87 3.71
N LYS A 331 -8.08 -26.61 2.56
CA LYS A 331 -9.52 -26.32 2.47
C LYS A 331 -10.39 -27.52 2.86
N ASP A 332 -9.97 -28.73 2.50
CA ASP A 332 -10.70 -29.96 2.84
C ASP A 332 -10.66 -30.25 4.36
N HIS A 333 -9.57 -29.86 5.02
CA HIS A 333 -9.46 -29.79 6.50
C HIS A 333 -10.13 -28.56 7.13
N GLY A 334 -10.84 -27.73 6.35
CA GLY A 334 -11.54 -26.54 6.82
C GLY A 334 -10.64 -25.34 7.15
N VAL A 335 -9.34 -25.42 6.87
CA VAL A 335 -8.40 -24.32 7.09
C VAL A 335 -8.65 -23.22 6.06
N ARG A 336 -9.00 -22.02 6.54
CA ARG A 336 -9.29 -20.86 5.70
C ARG A 336 -8.00 -20.21 5.22
N VAL A 337 -7.46 -20.70 4.11
CA VAL A 337 -6.30 -20.09 3.43
C VAL A 337 -6.61 -18.64 3.02
N THR A 338 -5.82 -17.69 3.53
CA THR A 338 -5.87 -16.25 3.19
C THR A 338 -4.46 -15.68 3.00
N GLY A 339 -4.32 -14.60 2.22
CA GLY A 339 -3.01 -13.97 1.97
C GLY A 339 -2.38 -13.30 3.20
N SER A 340 -3.21 -12.85 4.15
CA SER A 340 -2.80 -12.22 5.41
C SER A 340 -2.32 -13.22 6.46
N GLY A 341 -1.58 -14.26 6.04
CA GLY A 341 -1.27 -15.43 6.86
C GLY A 341 -2.46 -16.37 7.07
N THR A 342 -2.20 -17.55 7.61
CA THR A 342 -3.21 -18.58 7.91
C THR A 342 -2.73 -19.44 9.07
N VAL A 343 -3.55 -19.59 10.12
CA VAL A 343 -3.23 -20.50 11.23
C VAL A 343 -3.57 -21.92 10.81
N ILE A 344 -2.54 -22.75 10.61
CA ILE A 344 -2.66 -24.16 10.25
C ILE A 344 -2.41 -25.00 11.52
N PRO A 345 -3.32 -25.88 11.94
CA PRO A 345 -3.05 -26.82 13.03
C PRO A 345 -1.85 -27.71 12.70
N SER A 346 -1.04 -28.05 13.71
CA SER A 346 0.20 -28.85 13.57
C SER A 346 0.02 -30.13 12.74
N GLU A 347 -1.05 -30.86 13.05
CA GLU A 347 -1.47 -32.11 12.44
C GLU A 347 -1.90 -31.93 10.97
N VAL A 348 -2.53 -30.79 10.63
CA VAL A 348 -2.92 -30.46 9.26
C VAL A 348 -1.72 -29.94 8.46
N HIS A 349 -0.74 -29.29 9.11
CA HIS A 349 0.51 -28.90 8.47
C HIS A 349 1.35 -30.13 8.09
N GLU A 350 1.50 -31.08 9.01
CA GLU A 350 2.24 -32.33 8.73
C GLU A 350 1.55 -33.17 7.63
N GLU A 351 0.21 -33.19 7.58
CA GLU A 351 -0.55 -33.91 6.54
C GLU A 351 -0.53 -33.20 5.17
N CYS A 352 -0.80 -31.90 5.12
CA CYS A 352 -0.99 -31.16 3.86
C CYS A 352 0.27 -30.51 3.29
N ILE A 353 1.26 -30.19 4.11
CA ILE A 353 2.49 -29.47 3.69
C ILE A 353 3.71 -30.38 3.85
N GLY A 354 3.78 -31.14 4.95
CA GLY A 354 4.84 -32.10 5.25
C GLY A 354 5.63 -31.76 6.52
N SER A 355 6.56 -32.66 6.87
CA SER A 355 7.46 -32.53 8.02
C SER A 355 8.84 -32.00 7.61
N GLY A 356 8.91 -30.69 7.38
CA GLY A 356 10.13 -29.95 7.04
C GLY A 356 10.07 -29.31 5.65
N GLU A 357 10.91 -28.31 5.35
CA GLU A 357 11.99 -27.76 6.19
C GLU A 357 11.50 -26.77 7.27
#